data_AF-A0A2V6QQG4-F1
#
_entry.id   AF-A0A2V6QQG4-F1
#
_cell.length_a   1.000
_cell.length_b   1.000
_cell.length_c   1.000
_cell.angle_alpha   90.00
_cell.angle_beta   90.00
_cell.angle_gamma   90.00
#
_symmetry.space_group_name_H-M   'P 1'
#
loop_
_entity.id
_entity.type
_entity.pdbx_description
1 polymer ?
#
loop_
_entity_poly.entity_id
_entity_poly.type
_entity_poly.pdbx_seq_one_letter_code
_entity_poly.pdbx_strand_id
1 'polypeptide(L)'
;MMARGCGIVLLLVLTLMGGLATDAPAQDDKLRTYNKNPIIISGQIRLAREQEQRAMELIAAAAGDPATLEQTKAIVYDAYVLIRAALGGVRMVQGNSKFPDPTLPIQIDLMEKARTDLRSCLTDLDRFGRGQIERLETARAYLESSMTTLNSVALLLP
;
A
#
# COMPACT_ATOMS: atom_id res chain seq x y z
N MET A 1 37.08 -27.26 -51.82
CA MET A 1 36.26 -27.85 -50.74
C MET A 1 35.14 -26.87 -50.42
N MET A 2 33.90 -27.34 -50.54
CA MET A 2 32.67 -26.60 -50.26
C MET A 2 32.45 -26.49 -48.75
N ALA A 3 31.98 -25.33 -48.29
CA ALA A 3 30.93 -25.24 -47.28
C ALA A 3 30.13 -23.95 -47.53
N ARG A 4 28.86 -24.13 -47.89
CA ARG A 4 27.81 -23.13 -48.02
C ARG A 4 27.06 -23.02 -46.69
N GLY A 5 26.43 -21.87 -46.45
CA GLY A 5 25.42 -21.63 -45.41
C GLY A 5 25.50 -20.16 -44.98
N CYS A 6 24.84 -19.19 -45.62
CA CYS A 6 23.40 -18.97 -45.76
C CYS A 6 22.68 -18.77 -44.41
N GLY A 7 22.25 -17.54 -44.14
CA GLY A 7 20.97 -17.30 -43.46
C GLY A 7 20.99 -16.41 -42.21
N ILE A 8 20.15 -15.37 -42.30
CA ILE A 8 19.39 -14.71 -41.21
C ILE A 8 19.91 -13.34 -40.74
N VAL A 9 19.46 -12.37 -41.54
CA VAL A 9 19.05 -10.99 -41.24
C VAL A 9 18.10 -10.90 -40.02
N LEU A 10 18.21 -9.78 -39.28
CA LEU A 10 17.22 -9.19 -38.36
C LEU A 10 16.70 -10.08 -37.22
N LEU A 11 17.03 -9.72 -35.97
CA LEU A 11 16.10 -9.53 -34.84
C LEU A 11 16.89 -9.44 -33.54
N LEU A 12 16.83 -8.26 -32.91
CA LEU A 12 16.57 -8.00 -31.49
C LEU A 12 17.31 -6.74 -31.01
N VAL A 13 16.94 -5.59 -31.58
CA VAL A 13 16.87 -4.36 -30.81
C VAL A 13 15.57 -4.44 -30.03
N LEU A 14 15.55 -5.18 -28.92
CA LEU A 14 14.46 -5.20 -27.95
C LEU A 14 14.96 -5.97 -26.72
N THR A 15 14.71 -5.45 -25.51
CA THR A 15 15.02 -6.02 -24.18
C THR A 15 16.28 -5.52 -23.45
N LEU A 16 16.59 -4.22 -23.52
CA LEU A 16 17.43 -3.52 -22.52
C LEU A 16 16.61 -2.71 -21.50
N MET A 17 15.34 -3.07 -21.31
CA MET A 17 14.43 -2.48 -20.31
C MET A 17 13.74 -3.59 -19.50
N GLY A 18 14.55 -4.45 -18.87
CA GLY A 18 14.06 -5.54 -18.03
C GLY A 18 14.95 -5.68 -16.82
N GLY A 19 14.82 -4.77 -15.85
CA GLY A 19 15.69 -4.82 -14.67
C GLY A 19 15.60 -3.64 -13.72
N LEU A 20 14.43 -3.00 -13.58
CA LEU A 20 14.12 -2.27 -12.36
C LEU A 20 13.07 -3.09 -11.60
N ALA A 21 13.41 -4.33 -11.28
CA ALA A 21 12.86 -4.94 -10.08
C ALA A 21 13.45 -4.13 -8.93
N THR A 22 12.72 -3.10 -8.49
CA THR A 22 12.98 -2.55 -7.17
C THR A 22 12.77 -3.70 -6.21
N ASP A 23 13.85 -4.28 -5.70
CA ASP A 23 13.84 -5.13 -4.53
C ASP A 23 13.15 -4.33 -3.42
N ALA A 24 11.84 -4.51 -3.28
CA ALA A 24 11.16 -4.10 -2.09
C ALA A 24 11.84 -4.90 -0.97
N PRO A 25 12.45 -4.23 0.04
CA PRO A 25 13.07 -4.97 1.12
C PRO A 25 12.02 -5.92 1.68
N ALA A 26 12.37 -7.20 1.83
CA ALA A 26 11.51 -8.20 2.42
C ALA A 26 10.98 -7.66 3.75
N GLN A 27 9.76 -7.12 3.74
CA GLN A 27 9.17 -6.48 4.90
C GLN A 27 8.96 -7.57 5.94
N ASP A 28 9.53 -7.37 7.14
CA ASP A 28 9.46 -8.29 8.26
C ASP A 28 8.03 -8.80 8.45
N ASP A 29 7.83 -10.10 8.21
CA ASP A 29 6.51 -10.75 8.18
C ASP A 29 5.75 -10.55 9.50
N LYS A 30 6.49 -10.33 10.61
CA LYS A 30 5.95 -9.98 11.92
C LYS A 30 5.11 -8.70 11.90
N LEU A 31 5.47 -7.73 11.07
CA LEU A 31 4.74 -6.46 10.95
C LEU A 31 3.42 -6.62 10.19
N ARG A 32 3.18 -7.73 9.49
CA ARG A 32 1.88 -8.01 8.84
C ARG A 32 0.94 -8.85 9.71
N THR A 33 1.40 -9.26 10.89
CA THR A 33 0.63 -10.08 11.85
C THR A 33 0.06 -9.25 13.00
N TYR A 34 -1.03 -9.74 13.62
CA TYR A 34 -1.61 -9.12 14.80
C TYR A 34 -0.64 -9.22 15.98
N ASN A 35 -0.39 -8.08 16.64
CA ASN A 35 0.49 -8.03 17.80
C ASN A 35 -0.02 -7.02 18.83
N LYS A 36 0.05 -7.37 20.12
CA LYS A 36 -0.38 -6.49 21.22
C LYS A 36 0.71 -5.54 21.72
N ASN A 37 1.95 -5.67 21.23
CA ASN A 37 3.07 -4.81 21.62
C ASN A 37 2.89 -3.42 20.98
N PRO A 38 2.79 -2.34 21.78
CA PRO A 38 2.60 -0.99 21.26
C PRO A 38 3.68 -0.56 20.26
N ILE A 39 4.94 -0.96 20.45
CA ILE A 39 6.03 -0.62 19.53
C ILE A 39 5.79 -1.22 18.15
N ILE A 40 5.25 -2.45 18.10
CA ILE A 40 4.94 -3.12 16.83
C ILE A 40 3.74 -2.44 16.15
N ILE A 41 2.69 -2.10 16.92
CA ILE A 41 1.51 -1.38 16.41
C ILE A 41 1.91 -0.02 15.84
N SER A 42 2.71 0.76 16.56
CA SER A 42 3.23 2.05 16.10
C SER A 42 4.14 1.90 14.87
N GLY A 43 4.96 0.84 14.82
CA GLY A 43 5.76 0.49 13.65
C GLY A 43 4.91 0.18 12.41
N GLN A 44 3.82 -0.56 12.57
CA GLN A 44 2.87 -0.87 11.51
C GLN A 44 2.20 0.40 10.95
N ILE A 45 1.75 1.31 11.82
CA ILE A 45 1.16 2.58 11.39
C ILE A 45 2.17 3.49 10.69
N ARG A 46 3.40 3.57 11.19
CA ARG A 46 4.48 4.33 10.53
C ARG A 46 4.71 3.79 9.11
N LEU A 47 4.88 2.47 8.96
CA LEU A 47 5.10 1.87 7.65
C LEU A 47 3.89 2.05 6.72
N ALA A 48 2.67 1.95 7.23
CA ALA A 48 1.47 2.19 6.42
C ALA A 48 1.48 3.62 5.84
N ARG A 49 1.81 4.63 6.65
CA ARG A 49 1.93 6.02 6.20
C ARG A 49 3.02 6.21 5.14
N GLU A 50 4.18 5.56 5.31
CA GLU A 50 5.26 5.59 4.30
C GLU A 50 4.81 5.00 2.97
N GLN A 51 4.05 3.90 3.00
CA GLN A 51 3.49 3.29 1.80
C GLN A 51 2.40 4.17 1.16
N GLU A 52 1.51 4.78 1.94
CA GLU A 52 0.50 5.70 1.42
C GLU A 52 1.13 6.93 0.74
N GLN A 53 2.19 7.50 1.35
CA GLN A 53 2.96 8.59 0.73
C GLN A 53 3.58 8.17 -0.60
N ARG A 54 4.19 6.97 -0.64
CA ARG A 54 4.77 6.42 -1.88
C ARG A 54 3.70 6.18 -2.96
N ALA A 55 2.53 5.67 -2.57
CA ALA A 55 1.42 5.50 -3.49
C ALA A 55 0.91 6.84 -4.02
N MET A 56 0.88 7.89 -3.19
CA MET A 56 0.47 9.24 -3.59
C MET A 56 1.42 9.84 -4.64
N GLU A 57 2.72 9.57 -4.53
CA GLU A 57 3.71 10.01 -5.53
C GLU A 57 3.55 9.27 -6.87
N LEU A 58 3.16 7.99 -6.83
CA LEU A 58 2.98 7.16 -8.02
C LEU A 58 1.62 7.34 -8.69
N ILE A 59 0.58 7.75 -7.95
CA ILE A 59 -0.79 7.85 -8.50
C ILE A 59 -0.89 8.85 -9.65
N ALA A 60 -0.06 9.89 -9.66
CA ALA A 60 0.03 10.85 -10.77
C ALA A 60 0.62 10.21 -12.04
N ALA A 61 1.60 9.31 -11.89
CA ALA A 61 2.22 8.58 -13.00
C ALA A 61 1.37 7.40 -13.49
N ALA A 62 0.48 6.86 -12.65
CA ALA A 62 -0.43 5.76 -13.00
C ALA A 62 -1.41 6.10 -14.12
N ALA A 63 -1.66 7.39 -14.39
CA ALA A 63 -2.60 7.86 -15.41
C ALA A 63 -2.26 7.41 -16.85
N GLY A 64 -0.99 7.08 -17.12
CA GLY A 64 -0.50 6.75 -18.46
C GLY A 64 0.26 5.43 -18.58
N ASP A 65 0.44 4.70 -17.47
CA ASP A 65 1.25 3.48 -17.45
C ASP A 65 0.59 2.37 -16.61
N PRO A 66 0.14 1.27 -17.25
CA PRO A 66 -0.41 0.11 -16.55
C PRO A 66 0.54 -0.53 -15.54
N ALA A 67 1.86 -0.52 -15.78
CA ALA A 67 2.82 -1.10 -14.85
C ALA A 67 2.89 -0.28 -13.55
N THR A 68 2.95 1.05 -13.67
CA THR A 68 2.88 1.97 -12.54
C THR A 68 1.54 1.86 -11.79
N LEU A 69 0.42 1.65 -12.50
CA LEU A 69 -0.88 1.43 -11.86
C LEU A 69 -0.88 0.18 -10.97
N GLU A 70 -0.41 -0.95 -11.48
CA GLU A 70 -0.33 -2.19 -10.69
C GLU A 70 0.64 -2.07 -9.51
N GLN A 71 1.77 -1.39 -9.69
CA GLN A 71 2.67 -1.06 -8.59
C GLN A 71 1.99 -0.20 -7.52
N THR A 72 1.22 0.81 -7.94
CA THR A 72 0.47 1.69 -7.02
C THR A 72 -0.54 0.89 -6.21
N LYS A 73 -1.30 -0.01 -6.86
CA LYS A 73 -2.25 -0.90 -6.17
C LYS A 73 -1.57 -1.81 -5.15
N ALA A 74 -0.43 -2.40 -5.50
CA ALA A 74 0.32 -3.26 -4.58
C ALA A 74 0.76 -2.50 -3.31
N ILE A 75 1.25 -1.27 -3.47
CA ILE A 75 1.68 -0.42 -2.36
C ILE A 75 0.48 -0.03 -1.47
N VAL A 76 -0.65 0.38 -2.08
CA VAL A 76 -1.89 0.69 -1.34
C VAL A 76 -2.40 -0.55 -0.58
N TYR A 77 -2.32 -1.73 -1.19
CA TYR A 77 -2.69 -2.99 -0.55
C TYR A 77 -1.79 -3.32 0.65
N ASP A 78 -0.49 -3.10 0.52
CA ASP A 78 0.45 -3.30 1.63
C ASP A 78 0.15 -2.36 2.81
N ALA A 79 -0.16 -1.08 2.55
CA ALA A 79 -0.63 -0.16 3.58
C ALA A 79 -1.92 -0.69 4.26
N TYR A 80 -2.88 -1.15 3.48
CA TYR A 80 -4.12 -1.75 3.99
C TYR A 80 -3.86 -2.93 4.93
N VAL A 81 -2.94 -3.83 4.57
CA VAL A 81 -2.58 -5.00 5.39
C VAL A 81 -1.94 -4.55 6.71
N LEU A 82 -1.06 -3.55 6.69
CA LEU A 82 -0.42 -3.00 7.88
C LEU A 82 -1.45 -2.36 8.83
N ILE A 83 -2.39 -1.55 8.31
CA ILE A 83 -3.45 -0.95 9.13
C ILE A 83 -4.35 -2.04 9.72
N ARG A 84 -4.70 -3.06 8.94
CA ARG A 84 -5.48 -4.20 9.43
C ARG A 84 -4.75 -4.91 10.57
N ALA A 85 -3.44 -5.12 10.43
CA ALA A 85 -2.62 -5.75 11.46
C ALA A 85 -2.59 -4.92 12.76
N ALA A 86 -2.36 -3.62 12.63
CA ALA A 86 -2.33 -2.68 13.74
C ALA A 86 -3.68 -2.60 14.46
N LEU A 87 -4.79 -2.52 13.72
CA LEU A 87 -6.14 -2.52 14.27
C LEU A 87 -6.43 -3.81 15.08
N GLY A 88 -6.00 -4.96 14.57
CA GLY A 88 -6.10 -6.22 15.31
C GLY A 88 -5.32 -6.16 16.63
N GLY A 89 -4.12 -5.58 16.61
CA GLY A 89 -3.31 -5.32 17.80
C GLY A 89 -3.99 -4.42 18.83
N VAL A 90 -4.51 -3.27 18.40
CA VAL A 90 -5.21 -2.30 19.28
C VAL A 90 -6.45 -2.93 19.92
N ARG A 91 -7.24 -3.69 19.16
CA ARG A 91 -8.40 -4.43 19.69
C ARG A 91 -7.98 -5.49 20.72
N MET A 92 -6.87 -6.18 20.49
CA MET A 92 -6.31 -7.11 21.49
C MET A 92 -5.86 -6.38 22.76
N VAL A 93 -5.28 -5.19 22.66
CA VAL A 93 -4.92 -4.36 23.82
C VAL A 93 -6.16 -3.94 24.60
N GLN A 94 -7.20 -3.45 23.91
CA GLN A 94 -8.47 -3.06 24.52
C GLN A 94 -9.13 -4.22 25.26
N GLY A 95 -9.23 -5.40 24.63
CA GLY A 95 -9.88 -6.58 25.21
C GLY A 95 -9.14 -7.20 26.40
N ASN A 96 -7.84 -6.91 26.58
CA ASN A 96 -7.00 -7.48 27.64
C ASN A 96 -6.80 -6.55 28.84
N SER A 97 -7.24 -5.29 28.78
CA SER A 97 -7.04 -4.34 29.87
C SER A 97 -8.24 -4.28 30.82
N LYS A 98 -7.98 -4.37 32.13
CA LYS A 98 -8.98 -4.09 33.17
C LYS A 98 -9.37 -2.60 33.22
N PHE A 99 -8.46 -1.73 32.79
CA PHE A 99 -8.64 -0.29 32.68
C PHE A 99 -8.12 0.14 31.30
N PRO A 100 -8.94 -0.02 30.24
CA PRO A 100 -8.51 0.32 28.89
C PRO A 100 -8.24 1.83 28.79
N ASP A 101 -7.20 2.18 28.04
CA ASP A 101 -6.92 3.58 27.71
C ASP A 101 -8.16 4.18 27.00
N PRO A 102 -8.69 5.32 27.48
CA PRO A 102 -9.91 5.94 26.95
C PRO A 102 -9.76 6.40 25.48
N THR A 103 -8.54 6.47 24.95
CA THR A 103 -8.29 6.81 23.55
C THR A 103 -8.41 5.61 22.60
N LEU A 104 -8.40 4.36 23.11
CA LEU A 104 -8.44 3.15 22.27
C LEU A 104 -9.68 3.08 21.35
N PRO A 105 -10.91 3.42 21.79
CA PRO A 105 -12.06 3.47 20.88
C PRO A 105 -11.85 4.46 19.72
N ILE A 106 -11.30 5.64 20.03
CA ILE A 106 -11.01 6.67 19.02
C ILE A 106 -9.95 6.17 18.02
N GLN A 107 -8.88 5.53 18.51
CA GLN A 107 -7.87 4.92 17.67
C GLN A 107 -8.47 3.86 16.74
N ILE A 108 -9.34 3.00 17.26
CA ILE A 108 -10.04 1.95 16.51
C ILE A 108 -10.89 2.56 15.39
N ASP A 109 -11.73 3.54 15.69
CA ASP A 109 -12.62 4.17 14.71
C ASP A 109 -11.83 4.85 13.59
N LEU A 110 -10.76 5.57 13.94
CA LEU A 110 -9.87 6.20 12.96
C LEU A 110 -9.16 5.15 12.08
N MET A 111 -8.62 4.09 12.67
CA MET A 111 -7.99 3.00 11.90
C MET A 111 -8.98 2.27 11.00
N GLU A 112 -10.23 2.08 11.42
CA GLU A 112 -11.28 1.50 10.59
C GLU A 112 -11.66 2.39 9.41
N LYS A 113 -11.74 3.70 9.65
CA LYS A 113 -11.95 4.68 8.59
C LYS A 113 -10.80 4.64 7.58
N ALA A 114 -9.55 4.75 8.02
CA ALA A 114 -8.37 4.69 7.16
C ALA A 114 -8.34 3.41 6.31
N ARG A 115 -8.58 2.26 6.95
CA ARG A 115 -8.68 0.96 6.25
C ARG A 115 -9.80 0.95 5.20
N THR A 116 -10.94 1.56 5.50
CA THR A 116 -12.07 1.64 4.57
C THR A 116 -11.74 2.54 3.38
N ASP A 117 -11.08 3.67 3.63
CA ASP A 117 -10.61 4.59 2.59
C ASP A 117 -9.63 3.87 1.64
N LEU A 118 -8.64 3.13 2.16
CA LEU A 118 -7.72 2.35 1.31
C LEU A 118 -8.42 1.27 0.47
N ARG A 119 -9.44 0.59 1.03
CA ARG A 119 -10.23 -0.39 0.27
C ARG A 119 -10.99 0.30 -0.88
N SER A 120 -11.55 1.48 -0.64
CA SER A 120 -12.23 2.27 -1.65
C SER A 120 -11.25 2.78 -2.71
N CYS A 121 -10.05 3.22 -2.31
CA CYS A 121 -8.95 3.59 -3.19
C CYS A 121 -8.61 2.44 -4.16
N LEU A 122 -8.37 1.23 -3.65
CA LEU A 122 -8.10 0.04 -4.48
C LEU A 122 -9.23 -0.23 -5.49
N THR A 123 -10.48 -0.12 -5.03
CA THR A 123 -11.66 -0.33 -5.88
C THR A 123 -11.69 0.66 -7.05
N ASP A 124 -11.36 1.93 -6.79
CA ASP A 124 -11.36 2.97 -7.82
C ASP A 124 -10.13 2.91 -8.72
N LEU A 125 -8.95 2.48 -8.22
CA LEU A 125 -7.80 2.13 -9.06
C LEU A 125 -8.10 0.97 -10.02
N ASP A 126 -8.86 -0.04 -9.58
CA ASP A 126 -9.32 -1.13 -10.44
C ASP A 126 -10.33 -0.69 -11.50
N ARG A 127 -11.16 0.30 -11.20
CA ARG A 127 -12.10 0.89 -12.17
C ARG A 127 -11.38 1.78 -13.16
N PHE A 128 -10.40 2.56 -12.68
CA PHE A 128 -9.51 3.35 -13.53
C PHE A 128 -8.78 2.46 -14.55
N GLY A 129 -8.19 1.34 -14.11
CA GLY A 129 -7.54 0.37 -15.00
C GLY A 129 -8.47 -0.29 -16.02
N ARG A 130 -9.80 -0.20 -15.80
CA ARG A 130 -10.84 -0.65 -16.74
C ARG A 130 -11.36 0.48 -17.65
N GLY A 131 -10.72 1.65 -17.64
CA GLY A 131 -11.03 2.78 -18.51
C GLY A 131 -11.92 3.87 -17.89
N GLN A 132 -12.26 3.79 -16.59
CA GLN A 132 -13.01 4.85 -15.90
C GLN A 132 -12.04 5.93 -15.38
N ILE A 133 -11.60 6.81 -16.27
CA ILE A 133 -10.52 7.78 -16.03
C ILE A 133 -10.82 8.69 -14.83
N GLU A 134 -12.08 9.07 -14.62
CA GLU A 134 -12.53 9.93 -13.51
C GLU A 134 -12.29 9.33 -12.12
N ARG A 135 -12.07 8.01 -12.04
CA ARG A 135 -11.84 7.30 -10.79
C ARG A 135 -10.46 7.55 -10.19
N LEU A 136 -9.49 8.02 -10.98
CA LEU A 136 -8.14 8.28 -10.48
C LEU A 136 -8.12 9.38 -9.40
N GLU A 137 -8.84 10.48 -9.63
CA GLU A 137 -8.96 11.57 -8.65
C GLU A 137 -9.72 11.13 -7.39
N THR A 138 -10.71 10.25 -7.55
CA THR A 138 -11.45 9.70 -6.40
C THR A 138 -10.56 8.77 -5.58
N ALA A 139 -9.76 7.92 -6.23
CA ALA A 139 -8.78 7.06 -5.57
C ALA A 139 -7.73 7.90 -4.81
N ARG A 140 -7.27 9.01 -5.40
CA ARG A 140 -6.38 9.97 -4.76
C ARG A 140 -6.99 10.58 -3.50
N ALA A 141 -8.25 11.02 -3.57
CA ALA A 141 -8.95 11.61 -2.43
C ALA A 141 -9.10 10.61 -1.26
N TYR A 142 -9.37 9.33 -1.54
CA TYR A 142 -9.37 8.31 -0.50
C TYR A 142 -8.00 8.12 0.15
N LEU A 143 -6.93 8.12 -0.65
CA LEU A 143 -5.58 7.97 -0.14
C LEU A 143 -5.20 9.15 0.77
N GLU A 144 -5.50 10.38 0.37
CA GLU A 144 -5.26 11.59 1.18
C GLU A 144 -6.07 11.59 2.49
N SER A 145 -7.34 11.15 2.41
CA SER A 145 -8.21 10.96 3.57
C SER A 145 -7.63 9.91 4.54
N SER A 146 -7.11 8.79 4.03
CA SER A 146 -6.46 7.76 4.85
C SER A 146 -5.21 8.32 5.56
N MET A 147 -4.34 9.01 4.82
CA MET A 147 -3.11 9.60 5.35
C MET A 147 -3.39 10.59 6.48
N THR A 148 -4.38 11.46 6.28
CA THR A 148 -4.84 12.42 7.30
C THR A 148 -5.34 11.70 8.55
N THR A 149 -6.10 10.62 8.35
CA THR A 149 -6.64 9.81 9.44
C THR A 149 -5.54 9.09 10.21
N LEU A 150 -4.54 8.51 9.53
CA LEU A 150 -3.39 7.86 10.14
C LEU A 150 -2.46 8.82 10.87
N ASN A 151 -2.33 10.07 10.40
CA ASN A 151 -1.61 11.11 11.14
C ASN A 151 -2.26 11.35 12.50
N SER A 152 -3.59 11.37 12.57
CA SER A 152 -4.32 11.49 13.85
C SER A 152 -4.11 10.26 14.75
N VAL A 153 -4.12 9.05 14.19
CA VAL A 153 -3.83 7.82 14.95
C VAL A 153 -2.42 7.87 15.54
N ALA A 154 -1.43 8.31 14.78
CA ALA A 154 -0.04 8.40 15.22
C ALA A 154 0.16 9.36 16.41
N LEU A 155 -0.71 10.36 16.59
CA LEU A 155 -0.70 11.26 17.74
C LEU A 155 -1.31 10.64 19.01
N LEU A 156 -2.09 9.57 18.86
CA LEU A 156 -2.80 8.89 19.95
C LEU A 156 -2.07 7.62 20.41
N LEU A 157 -1.13 7.11 19.62
CA LEU A 157 -0.33 5.95 19.98
C LEU A 157 0.77 6.35 20.98
N PRO A 158 1.04 5.51 22.01
CA PRO A 158 2.06 5.76 23.02
C PRO A 158 3.49 5.53 22.51
#